data_AF-F1TEW9-F1
#
_entry.id   AF-F1TEW9-F1
#
_cell.length_a   1.000
_cell.length_b   1.000
_cell.length_c   1.000
_cell.angle_alpha   90.00
_cell.angle_beta   90.00
_cell.angle_gamma   90.00
#
_symmetry.space_group_name_H-M   'P 1'
#
loop_
_entity.id
_entity.type
_entity.pdbx_description
1 polymer ?
#
loop_
_entity_poly.entity_id
_entity_poly.type
_entity_poly.pdbx_seq_one_letter_code
_entity_poly.pdbx_strand_id
1 'polypeptide(L)'
;MKYDLTTQVDVGLMEQWLSTKENRHLATGHVGTHLDTYEKSDIPLDYIICQGILWDVSNIADNREISLSDIENLYIPENAFLLVRTGRSEQEKYGTVDYFREHPQLSNELIQWLSNQPLCFLGIDCAGIRRGKEHESADRMLEKNGIFVIENLSNLNQLLNTDVFQVYTLWFDDPVATGLRCKVVVDIVS
;
A
#
# COMPACT_ATOMS: atom_id res chain seq x y z
N MET A 1 17.00 6.97 11.86
CA MET A 1 15.78 7.23 12.68
C MET A 1 14.71 6.29 12.17
N LYS A 2 13.94 5.65 13.06
CA LYS A 2 12.98 4.62 12.67
C LYS A 2 11.54 5.11 12.78
N TYR A 3 10.74 4.84 11.75
CA TYR A 3 9.31 5.14 11.70
C TYR A 3 8.51 3.89 11.41
N ASP A 4 7.40 3.74 12.12
CA ASP A 4 6.41 2.70 11.86
C ASP A 4 5.36 3.23 10.89
N LEU A 5 5.27 2.61 9.71
CA LEU A 5 4.28 2.99 8.69
C LEU A 5 2.99 2.16 8.80
N THR A 6 2.92 1.26 9.78
CA THR A 6 1.77 0.37 9.97
C THR A 6 0.62 1.10 10.65
N THR A 7 -0.56 1.09 10.03
CA THR A 7 -1.77 1.72 10.58
C THR A 7 -2.22 1.05 11.87
N GLN A 8 -2.51 1.87 12.88
CA GLN A 8 -3.10 1.42 14.13
C GLN A 8 -4.59 1.14 13.94
N VAL A 9 -5.02 -0.05 14.34
CA VAL A 9 -6.39 -0.52 14.15
C VAL A 9 -7.20 -0.31 15.43
N ASP A 10 -8.31 0.42 15.32
CA ASP A 10 -9.32 0.49 16.37
C ASP A 10 -10.07 -0.84 16.46
N VAL A 11 -9.87 -1.56 17.56
CA VAL A 11 -10.44 -2.91 17.74
C VAL A 11 -11.97 -2.90 17.67
N GLY A 12 -12.62 -1.83 18.15
CA GLY A 12 -14.08 -1.72 18.12
C GLY A 12 -14.61 -1.61 16.68
N LEU A 13 -13.98 -0.74 15.88
CA LEU A 13 -14.33 -0.57 14.46
C LEU A 13 -14.01 -1.83 13.64
N MET A 14 -12.87 -2.47 13.92
CA MET A 14 -12.49 -3.74 13.30
C MET A 14 -13.54 -4.83 13.58
N GLU A 15 -13.92 -5.02 14.84
CA GLU A 15 -14.91 -6.05 15.23
C GLU A 15 -16.28 -5.78 14.61
N GLN A 16 -16.69 -4.52 14.55
CA GLN A 16 -17.92 -4.12 13.87
C GLN A 16 -17.88 -4.53 12.39
N TRP A 17 -16.80 -4.24 11.66
CA TRP A 17 -16.67 -4.62 10.27
C TRP A 17 -16.59 -6.14 10.07
N LEU A 18 -15.78 -6.85 10.88
CA LEU A 18 -15.64 -8.30 10.80
C LEU A 18 -16.96 -9.04 11.07
N SER A 19 -17.85 -8.47 11.89
CA SER A 19 -19.17 -9.06 12.14
C SER A 19 -20.06 -9.14 10.89
N THR A 20 -19.75 -8.35 9.84
CA THR A 20 -20.48 -8.33 8.57
C THR A 20 -19.94 -9.33 7.54
N LYS A 21 -18.88 -10.07 7.86
CA LYS A 21 -18.17 -10.95 6.92
C LYS A 21 -18.51 -12.40 7.16
N GLU A 22 -18.76 -13.14 6.08
CA GLU A 22 -19.04 -14.58 6.14
C GLU A 22 -17.85 -15.37 6.68
N ASN A 23 -16.64 -15.04 6.21
CA ASN A 23 -15.40 -15.64 6.69
C ASN A 23 -14.51 -14.61 7.39
N ARG A 24 -14.62 -14.55 8.72
CA ARG A 24 -13.85 -13.62 9.56
C ARG A 24 -12.34 -13.82 9.42
N HIS A 25 -11.86 -15.05 9.34
CA HIS A 25 -10.42 -15.35 9.27
C HIS A 25 -9.81 -14.79 7.98
N LEU A 26 -10.44 -15.02 6.82
CA LEU A 26 -9.97 -14.44 5.56
C LEU A 26 -10.09 -12.90 5.56
N ALA A 27 -11.20 -12.38 6.09
CA ALA A 27 -11.40 -10.94 6.17
C ALA A 27 -10.38 -10.24 7.08
N THR A 28 -9.89 -10.89 8.14
CA THR A 28 -8.86 -10.30 9.01
C THR A 28 -7.55 -10.02 8.30
N GLY A 29 -7.30 -10.66 7.16
CA GLY A 29 -6.13 -10.41 6.30
C GLY A 29 -6.08 -9.01 5.71
N HIS A 30 -7.24 -8.40 5.43
CA HIS A 30 -7.37 -7.07 4.82
C HIS A 30 -7.61 -5.94 5.84
N VAL A 31 -7.29 -6.18 7.12
CA VAL A 31 -7.47 -5.20 8.19
C VAL A 31 -6.15 -4.50 8.50
N GLY A 32 -6.21 -3.16 8.55
CA GLY A 32 -5.06 -2.30 8.76
C GLY A 32 -4.11 -2.37 7.56
N THR A 33 -2.83 -2.16 7.83
CA THR A 33 -1.79 -2.35 6.82
C THR A 33 -1.62 -3.82 6.49
N HIS A 34 -1.74 -4.14 5.20
CA HIS A 34 -1.66 -5.49 4.69
C HIS A 34 -1.13 -5.50 3.27
N LEU A 35 -0.60 -6.65 2.86
CA LEU A 35 -0.16 -6.98 1.52
C LEU A 35 -1.22 -7.81 0.82
N ASP A 36 -1.58 -7.46 -0.41
CA ASP A 36 -2.51 -8.27 -1.21
C ASP A 36 -1.79 -9.30 -2.08
N THR A 37 -2.27 -10.55 -2.01
CA THR A 37 -1.80 -11.71 -2.77
C THR A 37 -2.97 -12.58 -3.21
N TYR A 38 -3.52 -12.21 -4.36
CA TYR A 38 -4.66 -12.83 -4.99
C TYR A 38 -4.27 -14.01 -5.90
N GLU A 39 -3.07 -13.98 -6.48
CA GLU A 39 -2.51 -15.05 -7.32
C GLU A 39 -1.74 -16.09 -6.50
N LYS A 40 -1.45 -15.81 -5.23
CA LYS A 40 -0.62 -16.67 -4.36
C LYS A 40 0.78 -16.87 -4.90
N SER A 41 1.32 -15.84 -5.53
CA SER A 41 2.69 -15.83 -6.02
C SER A 41 3.68 -15.92 -4.85
N ASP A 42 4.80 -16.61 -5.05
CA ASP A 42 5.89 -16.62 -4.06
C ASP A 42 6.49 -15.23 -3.92
N ILE A 43 6.49 -14.67 -2.71
CA ILE A 43 7.10 -13.37 -2.42
C ILE A 43 8.59 -13.59 -2.10
N PRO A 44 9.54 -13.02 -2.87
CA PRO A 44 10.97 -13.21 -2.59
C PRO A 44 11.37 -12.70 -1.20
N LEU A 45 12.17 -13.49 -0.47
CA LEU A 45 12.66 -13.09 0.87
C LEU A 45 13.55 -11.84 0.83
N ASP A 46 14.20 -11.57 -0.30
CA ASP A 46 15.00 -10.36 -0.49
C ASP A 46 14.12 -9.09 -0.42
N TYR A 47 12.80 -9.22 -0.58
CA TYR A 47 11.86 -8.10 -0.44
C TYR A 47 11.65 -7.70 1.03
N ILE A 48 12.12 -8.47 2.01
CA ILE A 48 12.05 -8.06 3.42
C ILE A 48 12.78 -6.72 3.63
N ILE A 49 13.83 -6.44 2.86
CA ILE A 49 14.61 -5.20 2.95
C ILE A 49 14.72 -4.56 1.58
N CYS A 50 13.98 -3.47 1.38
CA CYS A 50 13.98 -2.71 0.13
C CYS A 50 14.55 -1.31 0.32
N GLN A 51 15.02 -0.72 -0.79
CA GLN A 51 15.20 0.73 -0.86
C GLN A 51 13.84 1.38 -1.07
N GLY A 52 13.45 2.29 -0.16
CA GLY A 52 12.20 3.03 -0.21
C GLY A 52 12.32 4.35 -0.95
N ILE A 53 11.27 4.68 -1.69
CA ILE A 53 11.08 5.98 -2.34
C ILE A 53 9.70 6.50 -1.95
N LEU A 54 9.63 7.76 -1.51
CA LEU A 54 8.36 8.44 -1.33
C LEU A 54 7.99 9.19 -2.61
N TRP A 55 6.78 8.94 -3.13
CA TRP A 55 6.14 9.78 -4.13
C TRP A 55 4.92 10.48 -3.51
N ASP A 56 5.04 11.79 -3.29
CA ASP A 56 3.98 12.60 -2.71
C ASP A 56 3.07 13.17 -3.80
N VAL A 57 1.79 12.78 -3.75
CA VAL A 57 0.72 13.20 -4.66
C VAL A 57 -0.44 13.85 -3.90
N SER A 58 -0.24 14.19 -2.61
CA SER A 58 -1.29 14.72 -1.73
C SER A 58 -1.88 16.05 -2.18
N ASN A 59 -1.17 16.81 -3.00
CA ASN A 59 -1.66 18.05 -3.60
C ASN A 59 -2.70 17.83 -4.71
N ILE A 60 -2.78 16.63 -5.29
CA ILE A 60 -3.69 16.31 -6.41
C ILE A 60 -4.67 15.17 -6.12
N ALA A 61 -4.36 14.33 -5.13
CA ALA A 61 -5.06 13.08 -4.84
C ALA A 61 -6.58 13.21 -4.59
N ASP A 62 -7.02 14.32 -3.99
CA ASP A 62 -8.44 14.57 -3.69
C ASP A 62 -9.22 15.16 -4.88
N ASN A 63 -8.53 15.61 -5.92
CA ASN A 63 -9.15 16.36 -7.03
C ASN A 63 -9.48 15.48 -8.24
N ARG A 64 -8.68 14.44 -8.49
CA ARG A 64 -8.80 13.52 -9.63
C ARG A 64 -7.99 12.24 -9.42
N GLU A 65 -8.15 11.27 -10.32
CA GLU A 65 -7.23 10.14 -10.39
C GLU A 65 -5.79 10.62 -10.63
N ILE A 66 -4.82 9.97 -9.98
CA ILE A 66 -3.40 10.20 -10.22
C ILE A 66 -3.04 9.52 -11.54
N SER A 67 -2.54 10.29 -12.50
CA SER A 67 -2.26 9.83 -13.87
C SER A 67 -0.78 9.62 -14.11
N LEU A 68 -0.45 8.90 -15.19
CA LEU A 68 0.94 8.68 -15.59
C LEU A 68 1.71 9.99 -15.83
N SER A 69 1.01 11.02 -16.32
CA SER A 69 1.58 12.36 -16.53
C SER A 69 2.03 13.07 -15.25
N ASP A 70 1.64 12.59 -14.06
CA ASP A 70 2.02 13.18 -12.78
C ASP A 70 3.38 12.69 -12.27
N ILE A 71 3.95 11.70 -12.94
CA ILE A 71 5.31 11.25 -12.65
C ILE A 71 6.30 12.27 -13.19
N GLU A 72 6.92 13.01 -12.28
CA GLU A 72 8.01 13.92 -12.59
C GLU A 72 9.34 13.33 -12.09
N ASN A 73 10.21 12.89 -13.02
CA ASN A 73 11.58 12.44 -12.74
C ASN A 73 11.72 11.38 -11.63
N LEU A 74 10.77 10.46 -11.52
CA LEU A 74 10.84 9.38 -10.52
C LEU A 74 11.88 8.34 -10.94
N TYR A 75 13.03 8.34 -10.28
CA TYR A 75 14.02 7.28 -10.42
C TYR A 75 13.68 6.11 -9.49
N ILE A 76 13.44 4.94 -10.07
CA ILE A 76 13.11 3.70 -9.34
C ILE A 76 14.31 2.74 -9.47
N PRO A 77 15.12 2.53 -8.41
CA PRO A 77 16.19 1.55 -8.41
C PRO A 77 15.63 0.13 -8.41
N GLU A 78 16.50 -0.84 -8.66
CA GLU A 78 16.13 -2.25 -8.61
C GLU A 78 15.63 -2.66 -7.23
N ASN A 79 14.57 -3.46 -7.19
CA ASN A 79 13.95 -3.96 -5.95
C ASN A 79 13.51 -2.84 -4.99
N ALA A 80 12.92 -1.77 -5.54
CA ALA A 80 12.45 -0.63 -4.75
C ALA A 80 11.06 -0.85 -4.14
N PHE A 81 10.82 -0.19 -3.02
CA PHE A 81 9.49 0.00 -2.45
C PHE A 81 9.04 1.43 -2.75
N LEU A 82 8.11 1.58 -3.70
CA LEU A 82 7.48 2.87 -3.99
C LEU A 82 6.32 3.12 -3.02
N LEU A 83 6.41 4.18 -2.23
CA LEU A 83 5.40 4.61 -1.26
C LEU A 83 4.67 5.84 -1.80
N VAL A 84 3.39 5.67 -2.11
CA VAL A 84 2.53 6.74 -2.63
C VAL A 84 1.80 7.42 -1.47
N ARG A 85 2.18 8.67 -1.19
CA ARG A 85 1.49 9.49 -0.20
C ARG A 85 0.39 10.31 -0.86
N THR A 86 -0.85 9.92 -0.57
CA THR A 86 -2.06 10.62 -0.99
C THR A 86 -2.54 11.62 0.07
N GLY A 87 -2.12 11.47 1.33
CA GLY A 87 -2.58 12.28 2.46
C GLY A 87 -3.88 11.76 3.09
N ARG A 88 -4.51 10.72 2.53
CA ARG A 88 -5.75 10.15 3.07
C ARG A 88 -5.60 9.70 4.52
N SER A 89 -4.47 9.07 4.87
CA SER A 89 -4.18 8.59 6.24
C SER A 89 -4.05 9.72 7.27
N GLU A 90 -3.79 10.95 6.82
CA GLU A 90 -3.61 12.13 7.67
C GLU A 90 -4.91 12.92 7.84
N GLN A 91 -5.76 12.89 6.82
CA GLN A 91 -7.04 13.59 6.80
C GLN A 91 -8.14 12.80 7.51
N GLU A 92 -8.13 11.47 7.35
CA GLU A 92 -9.22 10.60 7.80
C GLU A 92 -8.73 9.51 8.76
N LYS A 93 -9.52 9.23 9.80
CA LYS A 93 -9.22 8.13 10.72
C LYS A 93 -9.53 6.78 10.06
N TYR A 94 -8.55 5.88 9.99
CA TYR A 94 -8.77 4.50 9.54
C TYR A 94 -9.94 3.84 10.28
N GLY A 95 -10.78 3.11 9.53
CA GLY A 95 -11.98 2.45 10.07
C GLY A 95 -13.26 3.28 9.97
N THR A 96 -13.20 4.58 9.66
CA THR A 96 -14.39 5.40 9.44
C THR A 96 -14.90 5.28 8.00
N VAL A 97 -16.18 5.62 7.79
CA VAL A 97 -16.76 5.67 6.44
C VAL A 97 -16.02 6.64 5.53
N ASP A 98 -15.60 7.79 6.06
CA ASP A 98 -14.93 8.83 5.28
C ASP A 98 -13.52 8.42 4.83
N TYR A 99 -12.84 7.55 5.58
CA TYR A 99 -11.55 6.98 5.16
C TYR A 99 -11.67 6.12 3.90
N PHE A 100 -12.72 5.29 3.82
CA PHE A 100 -12.92 4.35 2.71
C PHE A 100 -13.70 4.95 1.54
N ARG A 101 -14.56 5.93 1.80
CA ARG A 101 -15.41 6.51 0.77
C ARG A 101 -14.58 7.41 -0.14
N GLU A 102 -14.68 7.16 -1.44
CA GLU A 102 -14.02 7.95 -2.47
C GLU A 102 -12.52 8.19 -2.19
N HIS A 103 -11.81 7.18 -1.66
CA HIS A 103 -10.36 7.30 -1.48
C HIS A 103 -9.64 7.58 -2.82
N PRO A 104 -8.48 8.26 -2.80
CA PRO A 104 -7.69 8.48 -4.00
C PRO A 104 -7.36 7.17 -4.71
N GLN A 105 -7.25 7.22 -6.04
CA GLN A 105 -6.92 6.06 -6.87
C GLN A 105 -5.99 6.44 -8.01
N LEU A 106 -5.19 5.46 -8.45
CA LEU A 106 -4.27 5.58 -9.59
C LEU A 106 -5.02 5.28 -10.88
N SER A 107 -4.65 5.92 -12.00
CA SER A 107 -5.23 5.61 -13.30
C SER A 107 -4.77 4.22 -13.77
N ASN A 108 -5.61 3.53 -14.57
CA ASN A 108 -5.24 2.22 -15.12
C ASN A 108 -3.96 2.29 -15.98
N GLU A 109 -3.74 3.40 -16.70
CA GLU A 109 -2.50 3.65 -17.46
C GLU A 109 -1.27 3.73 -16.56
N LEU A 110 -1.38 4.42 -15.42
CA LEU A 110 -0.30 4.53 -14.44
C LEU A 110 0.02 3.15 -13.84
N ILE A 111 -0.99 2.36 -13.46
CA ILE A 111 -0.77 1.02 -12.88
C ILE A 111 -0.13 0.10 -13.92
N GLN A 112 -0.54 0.19 -15.20
CA GLN A 112 0.09 -0.56 -16.28
C GLN A 112 1.55 -0.17 -16.49
N TRP A 113 1.90 1.11 -16.33
CA TRP A 113 3.30 1.54 -16.38
C TRP A 113 4.09 1.05 -15.15
N LEU A 114 3.50 1.14 -13.96
CA LEU A 114 4.08 0.66 -12.69
C LEU A 114 4.34 -0.85 -12.73
N SER A 115 3.50 -1.63 -13.43
CA SER A 115 3.69 -3.07 -13.56
C SER A 115 4.95 -3.49 -14.33
N ASN A 116 5.62 -2.54 -14.99
CA ASN A 116 6.86 -2.75 -15.73
C ASN A 116 8.09 -2.13 -15.02
N GLN A 117 7.92 -1.62 -13.80
CA GLN A 117 9.00 -1.03 -13.00
C GLN A 117 9.63 -2.07 -12.08
N PRO A 118 10.90 -1.90 -11.68
CA PRO A 118 11.60 -2.88 -10.84
C PRO A 118 11.23 -2.72 -9.35
N LEU A 119 9.95 -2.84 -9.05
CA LEU A 119 9.39 -2.69 -7.71
C LEU A 119 9.29 -4.04 -7.00
N CYS A 120 9.56 -4.06 -5.70
CA CYS A 120 9.12 -5.13 -4.81
C CYS A 120 7.66 -4.89 -4.40
N PHE A 121 7.40 -3.67 -3.93
CA PHE A 121 6.12 -3.27 -3.38
C PHE A 121 5.67 -1.92 -3.93
N LEU A 122 4.36 -1.79 -4.11
CA LEU A 122 3.68 -0.52 -4.28
C LEU A 122 2.83 -0.27 -3.03
N GLY A 123 3.20 0.72 -2.24
CA GLY A 123 2.52 1.09 -1.00
C GLY A 123 1.65 2.31 -1.18
N ILE A 124 0.48 2.34 -0.55
CA ILE A 124 -0.39 3.51 -0.55
C ILE A 124 -1.00 3.76 0.83
N ASP A 125 -1.18 5.03 1.21
CA ASP A 125 -1.74 5.44 2.51
C ASP A 125 -3.28 5.55 2.52
N CYS A 126 -3.94 4.75 1.68
CA CYS A 126 -5.38 4.63 1.61
C CYS A 126 -5.82 3.17 1.37
N ALA A 127 -7.12 2.93 1.22
CA ALA A 127 -7.71 1.58 1.11
C ALA A 127 -7.57 0.92 -0.28
N GLY A 128 -6.62 1.40 -1.09
CA GLY A 128 -6.14 0.71 -2.27
C GLY A 128 -5.81 1.60 -3.46
N ILE A 129 -5.20 0.99 -4.48
CA ILE A 129 -4.74 1.70 -5.68
C ILE A 129 -5.86 1.91 -6.71
N ARG A 130 -6.92 1.09 -6.66
CA ARG A 130 -8.19 1.23 -7.39
C ARG A 130 -9.36 0.95 -6.45
N ARG A 131 -10.56 1.33 -6.89
CA ARG A 131 -11.81 1.19 -6.12
C ARG A 131 -12.75 0.15 -6.72
N GLY A 132 -13.66 -0.33 -5.88
CA GLY A 132 -14.81 -1.13 -6.31
C GLY A 132 -14.40 -2.37 -7.09
N LYS A 133 -14.97 -2.55 -8.29
CA LYS A 133 -14.73 -3.73 -9.12
C LYS A 133 -13.35 -3.78 -9.77
N GLU A 134 -12.62 -2.66 -9.80
CA GLU A 134 -11.32 -2.56 -10.45
C GLU A 134 -10.15 -2.82 -9.50
N HIS A 135 -10.40 -2.80 -8.18
CA HIS A 135 -9.41 -3.04 -7.13
C HIS A 135 -8.64 -4.35 -7.35
N GLU A 136 -9.32 -5.49 -7.23
CA GLU A 136 -8.69 -6.81 -7.32
C GLU A 136 -7.96 -7.02 -8.67
N SER A 137 -8.52 -6.51 -9.77
CA SER A 137 -7.87 -6.64 -11.09
C SER A 137 -6.56 -5.88 -11.19
N ALA A 138 -6.45 -4.72 -10.52
CA ALA A 138 -5.22 -3.94 -10.51
C ALA A 138 -4.13 -4.62 -9.68
N ASP A 139 -4.47 -5.13 -8.51
CA ASP A 139 -3.51 -5.79 -7.62
C ASP A 139 -3.01 -7.09 -8.24
N ARG A 140 -3.91 -7.90 -8.82
CA ARG A 140 -3.53 -9.10 -9.60
C ARG A 140 -2.60 -8.78 -10.76
N MET A 141 -2.77 -7.63 -11.43
CA MET A 141 -1.89 -7.23 -12.53
C MET A 141 -0.47 -6.96 -12.04
N LEU A 142 -0.31 -6.28 -10.90
CA LEU A 142 1.00 -6.04 -10.28
C LEU A 142 1.61 -7.34 -9.77
N GLU A 143 0.83 -8.19 -9.10
CA GLU A 143 1.31 -9.46 -8.52
C GLU A 143 1.84 -10.41 -9.61
N LYS A 144 1.20 -10.47 -10.78
CA LYS A 144 1.67 -11.25 -11.94
C LYS A 144 3.03 -10.79 -12.48
N ASN A 145 3.42 -9.56 -12.17
CA ASN A 145 4.73 -9.00 -12.52
C ASN A 145 5.70 -9.00 -11.33
N GLY A 146 5.37 -9.69 -10.23
CA GLY A 146 6.23 -9.81 -9.05
C GLY A 146 6.23 -8.55 -8.16
N ILE A 147 5.21 -7.70 -8.28
CA ILE A 147 5.03 -6.48 -7.49
C ILE A 147 3.81 -6.65 -6.59
N PHE A 148 3.94 -6.45 -5.29
CA PHE A 148 2.83 -6.65 -4.34
C PHE A 148 2.32 -5.33 -3.79
N VAL A 149 1.00 -5.18 -3.70
CA VAL A 149 0.37 -3.96 -3.20
C VAL A 149 0.30 -4.02 -1.68
N ILE A 150 0.70 -2.93 -1.01
CA ILE A 150 0.55 -2.75 0.43
C ILE A 150 -0.33 -1.55 0.70
N GLU A 151 -1.47 -1.79 1.34
CA GLU A 151 -2.50 -0.78 1.54
C GLU A 151 -2.53 -0.23 2.96
N ASN A 152 -3.27 0.86 3.14
CA ASN A 152 -3.54 1.48 4.43
C ASN A 152 -2.25 1.76 5.21
N LEU A 153 -1.22 2.26 4.53
CA LEU A 153 -0.04 2.79 5.21
C LEU A 153 -0.39 4.07 5.97
N SER A 154 0.46 4.44 6.92
CA SER A 154 0.34 5.66 7.72
C SER A 154 1.70 6.32 7.89
N ASN A 155 1.72 7.54 8.41
CA ASN A 155 2.94 8.29 8.75
C ASN A 155 3.89 8.55 7.55
N LEU A 156 3.39 8.53 6.31
CA LEU A 156 4.22 8.81 5.14
C LEU A 156 4.73 10.26 5.12
N ASN A 157 4.04 11.19 5.79
CA ASN A 157 4.52 12.56 6.01
C ASN A 157 5.87 12.64 6.74
N GLN A 158 6.26 11.63 7.51
CA GLN A 158 7.55 11.59 8.20
C GLN A 158 8.74 11.50 7.21
N LEU A 159 8.46 11.22 5.93
CA LEU A 159 9.47 10.93 4.90
C LEU A 159 9.62 12.07 3.88
N LEU A 160 8.86 13.18 4.00
CA LEU A 160 8.78 14.28 3.01
C LEU A 160 10.11 14.99 2.68
N ASN A 161 11.13 14.80 3.50
CA ASN A 161 12.45 15.42 3.31
C ASN A 161 13.56 14.36 3.25
N THR A 162 13.24 13.18 2.72
CA THR A 162 14.18 12.07 2.64
C THR A 162 14.09 11.45 1.26
N ASP A 163 15.17 11.57 0.50
CA ASP A 163 15.22 11.09 -0.89
C ASP A 163 15.17 9.57 -0.96
N VAL A 164 15.95 8.91 -0.09
CA VAL A 164 16.08 7.46 -0.05
C VAL A 164 16.20 6.99 1.40
N PHE A 165 15.49 5.92 1.72
CA PHE A 165 15.54 5.27 3.02
C PHE A 165 15.42 3.76 2.88
N GLN A 166 15.70 3.02 3.94
CA GLN A 166 15.56 1.56 3.93
C GLN A 166 14.20 1.18 4.51
N VAL A 167 13.49 0.25 3.87
CA VAL A 167 12.18 -0.24 4.32
C VAL A 167 12.31 -1.70 4.71
N TYR A 168 11.79 -2.02 5.89
CA TYR A 168 11.68 -3.36 6.43
C TYR A 168 10.21 -3.77 6.39
N THR A 169 9.91 -4.80 5.60
CA THR A 169 8.56 -5.34 5.44
C THR A 169 8.54 -6.78 5.90
N LEU A 170 7.74 -7.08 6.93
CA LEU A 170 7.55 -8.43 7.44
C LEU A 170 6.09 -8.84 7.30
N TRP A 171 5.85 -10.03 6.78
CA TRP A 171 4.54 -10.65 6.67
C TRP A 171 4.59 -12.09 7.18
N PHE A 172 3.43 -12.71 7.36
CA PHE A 172 3.32 -14.14 7.61
C PHE A 172 2.56 -14.77 6.44
N ASP A 173 3.10 -15.86 5.91
CA ASP A 173 2.44 -16.58 4.84
C ASP A 173 1.14 -17.21 5.33
N ASP A 174 0.10 -17.11 4.52
CA ASP A 174 -1.18 -17.79 4.73
C ASP A 174 -1.61 -18.41 3.39
N PRO A 175 -1.80 -19.74 3.32
CA PRO A 175 -2.08 -20.43 2.07
C PRO A 175 -3.47 -20.12 1.51
N VAL A 176 -4.37 -19.49 2.29
CA VAL A 176 -5.75 -19.21 1.88
C VAL A 176 -6.05 -17.71 1.85
N ALA A 177 -5.51 -16.91 2.78
CA ALA A 177 -5.82 -15.49 2.89
C ALA A 177 -5.25 -14.67 1.73
N THR A 178 -6.10 -13.84 1.10
CA THR A 178 -5.73 -12.94 -0.01
C THR A 178 -5.14 -11.61 0.44
N GLY A 179 -5.28 -11.28 1.72
CA GLY A 179 -4.56 -10.20 2.38
C GLY A 179 -3.68 -10.78 3.48
N LEU A 180 -2.41 -10.41 3.51
CA LEU A 180 -1.46 -10.77 4.54
C LEU A 180 -1.16 -9.54 5.40
N ARG A 181 -1.48 -9.59 6.69
CA ARG A 181 -1.08 -8.52 7.60
C ARG A 181 0.44 -8.39 7.59
N CYS A 182 0.91 -7.16 7.47
CA CYS A 182 2.33 -6.89 7.44
C CYS A 182 2.74 -5.77 8.40
N LYS A 183 4.02 -5.79 8.76
CA LYS A 183 4.68 -4.74 9.51
C LYS A 183 5.60 -4.00 8.57
N VAL A 184 5.42 -2.69 8.45
CA VAL A 184 6.26 -1.84 7.59
C VAL A 184 6.97 -0.82 8.46
N VAL A 185 8.30 -0.87 8.48
CA VAL A 185 9.16 0.04 9.26
C VAL A 185 10.19 0.66 8.33
N VAL A 186 10.35 1.97 8.42
CA VAL A 186 11.41 2.70 7.72
C VAL A 186 12.57 2.96 8.67
N ASP A 187 13.80 2.83 8.17
CA ASP A 187 15.00 3.38 8.80
C ASP A 187 15.66 4.40 7.87
N ILE A 188 15.68 5.65 8.33
CA ILE A 188 16.40 6.74 7.68
C ILE A 188 17.81 6.77 8.24
N VAL A 189 18.76 6.23 7.48
CA VAL A 189 20.18 6.23 7.88
C VAL A 189 20.74 7.63 7.60
N SER A 190 21.09 8.34 8.67
CA SER A 190 21.78 9.64 8.63
C SER A 190 23.25 9.49 8.30
#